data_AF-A0A958LY80-F1
#
_entry.id   AF-A0A958LY80-F1
#
_cell.length_a   1.000
_cell.length_b   1.000
_cell.length_c   1.000
_cell.angle_alpha   90.00
_cell.angle_beta   90.00
_cell.angle_gamma   90.00
#
_symmetry.space_group_name_H-M   'P 1'
#
loop_
_entity.id
_entity.type
_entity.pdbx_description
1 polymer ?
#
loop_
_entity_poly.entity_id
_entity_poly.type
_entity_poly.pdbx_seq_one_letter_code
_entity_poly.pdbx_strand_id
1 'polypeptide(L)'
;STEILYRSEANDKLKKNIQVLRQELTEHKKFIAELKIASSKETQFSKQMSENILELKRQVREAELTRSQLLRKMEKNEVESEKKINTLKNSEENSKNLILSLKHKISSLNSHVEKSEEKLCRMEEKNKKVINELVDAEEKLEAVSKKYAQLETKLNEKVESSVKEKEKYLAEILELNEAIKRKDKKLVEEIHSFNALEREKKTLEEALAKNIDSKKNNFELMKKFNIKLEKYDFQIQELLKESKRKDQTYLELKSEFEENVTQLNGLKADYSRLHESKVDSERLIHKIKELEFERKDSIKTNQIQRDEIVKLSELIDKLKIELDDQKTVISNQSVRIKAKENWINPLKQEEQLQDLLKAKDIEIERVRISSLQDKNKMINDYSEKEERYQREIHQLKLQIHRDDSVVEKELEQYKNLLKIQSTEVERWREVHSQLKKENEQKDKQLEAILEKSSTKIKQLEESNQKMIDELKVIAEARTLEKESVSERERQLNYYAQSLDSEREKVRSKIDQFLNEMRASMSLNPLKNYLFVTEKEISKIQKALGKIPFGASNREPMEVGLEKLIDQRDELKNMIYESESIYQSKIKEFRQILNSGAFSDIPPLPPIV
;
A
#
# COMPACT_ATOMS: atom_id res chain seq x y z
N SER A 1 -113.80 159.37 121.07
CA SER A 1 -113.71 159.29 119.59
C SER A 1 -112.38 158.74 119.05
N THR A 2 -111.33 158.57 119.87
CA THR A 2 -110.02 158.04 119.44
C THR A 2 -109.99 156.54 119.10
N GLU A 3 -110.95 155.76 119.59
CA GLU A 3 -110.97 154.29 119.47
C GLU A 3 -111.23 153.77 118.03
N ILE A 4 -111.82 154.59 117.16
CA ILE A 4 -112.21 154.19 115.80
C ILE A 4 -110.98 154.03 114.89
N LEU A 5 -109.93 154.86 115.08
CA LEU A 5 -108.74 154.83 114.24
C LEU A 5 -107.96 153.50 114.36
N TYR A 6 -107.77 153.03 115.59
CA TYR A 6 -107.02 151.81 115.89
C TYR A 6 -107.63 150.52 115.30
N ARG A 7 -108.95 150.50 115.08
CA ARG A 7 -109.62 149.33 114.45
C ARG A 7 -109.44 149.30 112.92
N SER A 8 -109.04 150.40 112.29
CA SER A 8 -108.77 150.44 110.85
C SER A 8 -107.44 149.76 110.50
N GLU A 9 -106.33 150.22 111.11
CA GLU A 9 -104.98 149.73 110.79
C GLU A 9 -104.82 148.22 111.04
N ALA A 10 -105.40 147.72 112.13
CA ALA A 10 -105.34 146.29 112.47
C ALA A 10 -105.97 145.40 111.38
N ASN A 11 -107.06 145.87 110.75
CA ASN A 11 -107.82 145.11 109.78
C ASN A 11 -107.11 145.03 108.41
N ASP A 12 -106.47 146.13 107.98
CA ASP A 12 -105.68 146.12 106.75
C ASP A 12 -104.35 145.36 106.93
N LYS A 13 -103.75 145.37 108.13
CA LYS A 13 -102.62 144.47 108.48
C LYS A 13 -103.04 143.00 108.35
N LEU A 14 -104.23 142.64 108.83
CA LEU A 14 -104.76 141.27 108.73
C LEU A 14 -105.01 140.85 107.27
N LYS A 15 -105.63 141.70 106.45
CA LYS A 15 -105.79 141.46 105.00
C LYS A 15 -104.44 141.22 104.31
N LYS A 16 -103.43 142.05 104.61
CA LYS A 16 -102.10 141.94 103.99
C LYS A 16 -101.43 140.61 104.34
N ASN A 17 -101.52 140.17 105.59
CA ASN A 17 -101.02 138.84 106.01
C ASN A 17 -101.78 137.69 105.34
N ILE A 18 -103.10 137.77 105.21
CA ILE A 18 -103.91 136.76 104.49
C ILE A 18 -103.55 136.70 103.00
N GLN A 19 -103.20 137.84 102.39
CA GLN A 19 -102.75 137.88 100.99
C GLN A 19 -101.38 137.21 100.82
N VAL A 20 -100.42 137.48 101.72
CA VAL A 20 -99.10 136.80 101.73
C VAL A 20 -99.26 135.29 101.89
N LEU A 21 -100.00 134.83 102.90
CA LEU A 21 -100.24 133.39 103.15
C LEU A 21 -100.93 132.69 101.97
N ARG A 22 -101.81 133.38 101.23
CA ARG A 22 -102.41 132.85 99.99
C ARG A 22 -101.38 132.72 98.87
N GLN A 23 -100.47 133.68 98.75
CA GLN A 23 -99.43 133.71 97.72
C GLN A 23 -98.39 132.60 97.97
N GLU A 24 -97.92 132.45 99.21
CA GLU A 24 -97.08 131.33 99.67
C GLU A 24 -97.75 129.96 99.41
N LEU A 25 -99.06 129.84 99.68
CA LEU A 25 -99.82 128.61 99.41
C LEU A 25 -99.87 128.27 97.90
N THR A 26 -99.93 129.26 97.01
CA THR A 26 -99.80 129.02 95.56
C THR A 26 -98.39 128.59 95.16
N GLU A 27 -97.35 129.18 95.75
CA GLU A 27 -95.96 128.82 95.47
C GLU A 27 -95.63 127.40 95.96
N HIS A 28 -96.06 127.02 97.16
CA HIS A 28 -95.96 125.64 97.64
C HIS A 28 -96.73 124.65 96.76
N LYS A 29 -97.92 125.00 96.25
CA LYS A 29 -98.66 124.15 95.29
C LYS A 29 -97.91 124.00 93.96
N LYS A 30 -97.26 125.05 93.46
CA LYS A 30 -96.41 125.01 92.26
C LYS A 30 -95.19 124.11 92.48
N PHE A 31 -94.49 124.28 93.60
CA PHE A 31 -93.35 123.45 93.98
C PHE A 31 -93.70 121.96 94.12
N ILE A 32 -94.85 121.63 94.72
CA ILE A 32 -95.35 120.25 94.81
C ILE A 32 -95.69 119.66 93.43
N ALA A 33 -96.18 120.47 92.48
CA ALA A 33 -96.40 120.03 91.10
C ALA A 33 -95.08 119.77 90.37
N GLU A 34 -94.09 120.65 90.54
CA GLU A 34 -92.75 120.52 89.96
C GLU A 34 -92.01 119.28 90.50
N LEU A 35 -92.10 119.00 91.82
CA LEU A 35 -91.59 117.76 92.43
C LEU A 35 -92.26 116.49 91.88
N LYS A 36 -93.57 116.51 91.64
CA LYS A 36 -94.28 115.37 91.00
C LYS A 36 -93.81 115.15 89.55
N ILE A 37 -93.57 116.23 88.80
CA ILE A 37 -93.01 116.14 87.44
C ILE A 37 -91.58 115.57 87.49
N ALA A 38 -90.73 116.04 88.40
CA ALA A 38 -89.38 115.52 88.59
C ALA A 38 -89.37 114.01 88.91
N SER A 39 -90.18 113.58 89.89
CA SER A 39 -90.32 112.17 90.29
C SER A 39 -90.84 111.28 89.15
N SER A 40 -91.77 111.78 88.31
CA SER A 40 -92.24 111.05 87.12
C SER A 40 -91.15 110.89 86.06
N LYS A 41 -90.31 111.90 85.86
CA LYS A 41 -89.16 111.84 84.93
C LYS A 41 -88.08 110.89 85.44
N GLU A 42 -87.82 110.87 86.74
CA GLU A 42 -86.84 109.97 87.37
C GLU A 42 -87.26 108.50 87.27
N THR A 43 -88.55 108.19 87.51
CA THR A 43 -89.08 106.83 87.29
C THR A 43 -89.08 106.43 85.81
N GLN A 44 -89.39 107.36 84.89
CA GLN A 44 -89.30 107.11 83.45
C GLN A 44 -87.85 106.85 82.99
N PHE A 45 -86.89 107.63 83.48
CA PHE A 45 -85.46 107.46 83.21
C PHE A 45 -84.93 106.13 83.79
N SER A 46 -85.31 105.79 85.03
CA SER A 46 -84.95 104.52 85.67
C SER A 46 -85.47 103.31 84.89
N LYS A 47 -86.71 103.38 84.37
CA LYS A 47 -87.29 102.34 83.50
C LYS A 47 -86.52 102.22 82.18
N GLN A 48 -86.27 103.33 81.49
CA GLN A 48 -85.52 103.35 80.23
C GLN A 48 -84.08 102.83 80.41
N MET A 49 -83.41 103.19 81.51
CA MET A 49 -82.08 102.68 81.84
C MET A 49 -82.10 101.17 82.13
N SER A 50 -83.15 100.68 82.80
CA SER A 50 -83.35 99.24 83.04
C SER A 50 -83.57 98.46 81.75
N GLU A 51 -84.35 99.00 80.81
CA GLU A 51 -84.58 98.42 79.48
C GLU A 51 -83.28 98.40 78.65
N ASN A 52 -82.51 99.50 78.65
CA ASN A 52 -81.18 99.57 78.00
C ASN A 52 -80.20 98.52 78.57
N ILE A 53 -80.17 98.33 79.90
CA ILE A 53 -79.32 97.31 80.55
C ILE A 53 -79.75 95.89 80.16
N LEU A 54 -81.04 95.65 79.95
CA LEU A 54 -81.58 94.36 79.54
C LEU A 54 -81.20 94.03 78.09
N GLU A 55 -81.32 95.00 77.19
CA GLU A 55 -80.94 94.87 75.78
C GLU A 55 -79.41 94.73 75.61
N LEU A 56 -78.60 95.48 76.35
CA LEU A 56 -77.14 95.27 76.36
C LEU A 56 -76.76 93.85 76.85
N LYS A 57 -77.42 93.35 77.90
CA LYS A 57 -77.23 91.96 78.37
C LYS A 57 -77.67 90.91 77.35
N ARG A 58 -78.64 91.22 76.49
CA ARG A 58 -79.04 90.37 75.38
C ARG A 58 -77.97 90.35 74.29
N GLN A 59 -77.52 91.52 73.83
CA GLN A 59 -76.50 91.65 72.78
C GLN A 59 -75.17 90.98 73.17
N VAL A 60 -74.76 91.07 74.45
CA VAL A 60 -73.59 90.34 74.98
C VAL A 60 -73.76 88.83 74.81
N ARG A 61 -74.91 88.25 75.17
CA ARG A 61 -75.18 86.81 75.01
C ARG A 61 -75.21 86.36 73.55
N GLU A 62 -75.77 87.17 72.65
CA GLU A 62 -75.79 86.88 71.21
C GLU A 62 -74.36 86.93 70.62
N ALA A 63 -73.50 87.85 71.09
CA ALA A 63 -72.09 87.90 70.74
C ALA A 63 -71.28 86.72 71.31
N GLU A 64 -71.52 86.32 72.57
CA GLU A 64 -70.90 85.15 73.21
C GLU A 64 -71.27 83.84 72.49
N LEU A 65 -72.54 83.68 72.11
CA LEU A 65 -73.01 82.54 71.32
C LEU A 65 -72.33 82.52 69.94
N THR A 66 -72.25 83.67 69.26
CA THR A 66 -71.60 83.79 67.94
C THR A 66 -70.10 83.47 68.02
N ARG A 67 -69.40 84.00 69.04
CA ARG A 67 -68.00 83.67 69.33
C ARG A 67 -67.80 82.18 69.58
N SER A 68 -68.69 81.55 70.34
CA SER A 68 -68.65 80.11 70.64
C SER A 68 -68.87 79.25 69.40
N GLN A 69 -69.74 79.68 68.48
CA GLN A 69 -69.94 79.00 67.20
C GLN A 69 -68.75 79.16 66.24
N LEU A 70 -68.09 80.33 66.25
CA LEU A 70 -66.88 80.56 65.47
C LEU A 70 -65.70 79.72 65.98
N LEU A 71 -65.48 79.66 67.30
CA LEU A 71 -64.46 78.80 67.91
C LEU A 71 -64.64 77.32 67.50
N ARG A 72 -65.86 76.77 67.63
CA ARG A 72 -66.15 75.39 67.19
C ARG A 72 -65.92 75.14 65.70
N LYS A 73 -66.09 76.16 64.85
CA LYS A 73 -65.75 76.08 63.41
C LYS A 73 -64.24 76.10 63.19
N MET A 74 -63.50 76.93 63.94
CA MET A 74 -62.04 76.95 63.91
C MET A 74 -61.46 75.60 64.36
N GLU A 75 -61.84 75.11 65.54
CA GLU A 75 -61.45 73.80 66.10
C GLU A 75 -61.70 72.67 65.11
N LYS A 76 -62.89 72.65 64.46
CA LYS A 76 -63.20 71.63 63.45
C LYS A 76 -62.28 71.76 62.23
N ASN A 77 -62.09 72.96 61.70
CA ASN A 77 -61.23 73.19 60.52
C ASN A 77 -59.76 72.86 60.80
N GLU A 78 -59.29 73.11 62.03
CA GLU A 78 -57.95 72.77 62.51
C GLU A 78 -57.75 71.25 62.53
N VAL A 79 -58.64 70.50 63.20
CA VAL A 79 -58.62 69.02 63.21
C VAL A 79 -58.77 68.42 61.79
N GLU A 80 -59.57 69.04 60.93
CA GLU A 80 -59.80 68.58 59.54
C GLU A 80 -58.58 68.87 58.63
N SER A 81 -57.83 69.95 58.90
CA SER A 81 -56.57 70.26 58.21
C SER A 81 -55.36 69.49 58.76
N GLU A 82 -55.27 69.23 60.07
CA GLU A 82 -54.29 68.30 60.65
C GLU A 82 -54.41 66.89 60.04
N LYS A 83 -55.63 66.36 59.95
CA LYS A 83 -55.90 65.08 59.27
C LYS A 83 -55.39 65.09 57.83
N LYS A 84 -55.64 66.19 57.10
CA LYS A 84 -55.20 66.36 55.71
C LYS A 84 -53.67 66.44 55.59
N ILE A 85 -53.00 67.15 56.49
CA ILE A 85 -51.54 67.21 56.61
C ILE A 85 -50.96 65.81 56.89
N ASN A 86 -51.55 65.05 57.80
CA ASN A 86 -51.06 63.71 58.14
C ASN A 86 -51.28 62.70 56.99
N THR A 87 -52.40 62.77 56.25
CA THR A 87 -52.55 61.97 55.02
C THR A 87 -51.55 62.36 53.93
N LEU A 88 -51.23 63.65 53.79
CA LEU A 88 -50.22 64.12 52.83
C LEU A 88 -48.82 63.66 53.23
N LYS A 89 -48.43 63.77 54.51
CA LYS A 89 -47.15 63.23 55.02
C LYS A 89 -47.01 61.74 54.76
N ASN A 90 -48.04 60.94 55.03
CA ASN A 90 -48.02 59.50 54.76
C ASN A 90 -47.90 59.20 53.26
N SER A 91 -48.54 60.00 52.40
CA SER A 91 -48.40 59.90 50.93
C SER A 91 -46.99 60.30 50.45
N GLU A 92 -46.40 61.34 51.03
CA GLU A 92 -45.04 61.78 50.76
C GLU A 92 -44.01 60.72 51.15
N GLU A 93 -44.17 60.11 52.34
CA GLU A 93 -43.28 59.06 52.84
C GLU A 93 -43.35 57.78 52.01
N ASN A 94 -44.57 57.35 51.63
CA ASN A 94 -44.76 56.26 50.67
C ASN A 94 -44.11 56.58 49.30
N SER A 95 -44.17 57.84 48.86
CA SER A 95 -43.55 58.28 47.60
C SER A 95 -42.02 58.26 47.69
N LYS A 96 -41.42 58.69 48.81
CA LYS A 96 -39.97 58.57 49.06
C LYS A 96 -39.51 57.11 49.03
N ASN A 97 -40.24 56.22 49.71
CA ASN A 97 -39.93 54.79 49.74
C ASN A 97 -40.02 54.16 48.35
N LEU A 98 -41.01 54.54 47.53
CA LEU A 98 -41.10 54.12 46.14
C LEU A 98 -39.93 54.65 45.30
N ILE A 99 -39.55 55.92 45.45
CA ILE A 99 -38.41 56.53 44.75
C ILE A 99 -37.09 55.84 45.13
N LEU A 100 -36.88 55.48 46.41
CA LEU A 100 -35.71 54.71 46.84
C LEU A 100 -35.69 53.30 46.23
N SER A 101 -36.82 52.59 46.24
CA SER A 101 -36.95 51.28 45.58
C SER A 101 -36.63 51.36 44.07
N LEU A 102 -37.16 52.37 43.38
CA LEU A 102 -36.91 52.62 41.96
C LEU A 102 -35.43 52.98 41.71
N LYS A 103 -34.79 53.79 42.55
CA LYS A 103 -33.35 54.09 42.46
C LYS A 103 -32.50 52.82 42.58
N HIS A 104 -32.75 51.97 43.57
CA HIS A 104 -32.04 50.69 43.71
C HIS A 104 -32.25 49.78 42.50
N LYS A 105 -33.47 49.73 41.96
CA LYS A 105 -33.78 48.94 40.75
C LYS A 105 -33.07 49.49 39.50
N ILE A 106 -32.96 50.81 39.34
CA ILE A 106 -32.18 51.44 38.27
C ILE A 106 -30.69 51.14 38.41
N SER A 107 -30.10 51.29 39.60
CA SER A 107 -28.69 50.92 39.82
C SER A 107 -28.41 49.45 39.53
N SER A 108 -29.33 48.55 39.90
CA SER A 108 -29.22 47.13 39.58
C SER A 108 -29.34 46.84 38.08
N LEU A 109 -30.19 47.58 37.34
CA LEU A 109 -30.32 47.45 35.90
C LEU A 109 -29.08 47.99 35.16
N ASN A 110 -28.55 49.15 35.55
CA ASN A 110 -27.31 49.69 34.98
C ASN A 110 -26.15 48.69 35.11
N SER A 111 -25.99 48.07 36.28
CA SER A 111 -24.93 47.06 36.47
C SER A 111 -25.19 45.72 35.76
N HIS A 112 -26.40 45.48 35.24
CA HIS A 112 -26.67 44.41 34.28
C HIS A 112 -26.37 44.83 32.83
N VAL A 113 -26.64 46.09 32.47
CA VAL A 113 -26.30 46.67 31.16
C VAL A 113 -24.78 46.67 30.97
N GLU A 114 -24.01 47.24 31.91
CA GLU A 114 -22.53 47.25 31.90
C GLU A 114 -21.95 45.84 31.67
N LYS A 115 -22.45 44.84 32.43
CA LYS A 115 -22.02 43.44 32.30
C LYS A 115 -22.47 42.76 31.00
N SER A 116 -23.49 43.29 30.32
CA SER A 116 -23.91 42.80 29.01
C SER A 116 -23.09 43.43 27.88
N GLU A 117 -22.74 44.71 28.00
CA GLU A 117 -21.85 45.42 27.08
C GLU A 117 -20.43 44.84 27.13
N GLU A 118 -19.89 44.58 28.34
CA GLU A 118 -18.61 43.86 28.50
C GLU A 118 -18.61 42.49 27.81
N LYS A 119 -19.70 41.73 27.90
CA LYS A 119 -19.84 40.44 27.22
C LYS A 119 -19.89 40.60 25.70
N LEU A 120 -20.61 41.61 25.21
CA LEU A 120 -20.80 41.88 23.79
C LEU A 120 -19.46 42.26 23.14
N CYS A 121 -18.68 43.17 23.75
CA CYS A 121 -17.32 43.49 23.31
C CYS A 121 -16.41 42.24 23.23
N ARG A 122 -16.42 41.38 24.26
CA ARG A 122 -15.62 40.13 24.26
C ARG A 122 -16.08 39.14 23.18
N MET A 123 -17.36 39.13 22.80
CA MET A 123 -17.87 38.32 21.69
C MET A 123 -17.49 38.92 20.33
N GLU A 124 -17.47 40.24 20.18
CA GLU A 124 -16.94 40.88 18.96
C GLU A 124 -15.44 40.61 18.75
N GLU A 125 -14.64 40.65 19.82
CA GLU A 125 -13.21 40.30 19.75
C GLU A 125 -12.99 38.83 19.35
N LYS A 126 -13.79 37.90 19.89
CA LYS A 126 -13.80 36.49 19.45
C LYS A 126 -14.16 36.36 17.98
N ASN A 127 -15.25 37.01 17.53
CA ASN A 127 -15.67 36.95 16.12
C ASN A 127 -14.60 37.52 15.19
N LYS A 128 -13.92 38.61 15.56
CA LYS A 128 -12.80 39.17 14.78
C LYS A 128 -11.64 38.18 14.63
N LYS A 129 -11.32 37.39 15.67
CA LYS A 129 -10.34 36.31 15.56
C LYS A 129 -10.79 35.18 14.63
N VAL A 130 -12.01 34.67 14.82
CA VAL A 130 -12.57 33.59 13.99
C VAL A 130 -12.67 33.99 12.51
N ILE A 131 -13.04 35.25 12.22
CA ILE A 131 -13.06 35.79 10.85
C ILE A 131 -11.65 35.80 10.24
N ASN A 132 -10.64 36.25 10.99
CA ASN A 132 -9.26 36.22 10.51
C ASN A 132 -8.78 34.79 10.29
N GLU A 133 -9.05 33.87 11.22
CA GLU A 133 -8.69 32.44 11.11
C GLU A 133 -9.36 31.75 9.91
N LEU A 134 -10.58 32.15 9.55
CA LEU A 134 -11.28 31.68 8.34
C LEU A 134 -10.63 32.20 7.05
N VAL A 135 -10.31 33.49 6.96
CA VAL A 135 -9.57 34.05 5.80
C VAL A 135 -8.22 33.37 5.63
N ASP A 136 -7.49 33.18 6.74
CA ASP A 136 -6.23 32.43 6.81
C ASP A 136 -6.39 30.99 6.30
N ALA A 137 -7.56 30.36 6.46
CA ALA A 137 -7.86 29.02 5.98
C ALA A 137 -8.27 28.99 4.49
N GLU A 138 -9.03 29.99 4.03
CA GLU A 138 -9.41 30.14 2.62
C GLU A 138 -8.18 30.38 1.72
N GLU A 139 -7.24 31.24 2.12
CA GLU A 139 -5.98 31.44 1.38
C GLU A 139 -5.15 30.14 1.29
N LYS A 140 -5.08 29.38 2.38
CA LYS A 140 -4.38 28.08 2.42
C LYS A 140 -5.08 27.06 1.50
N LEU A 141 -6.41 27.03 1.48
CA LEU A 141 -7.21 26.15 0.63
C LEU A 141 -7.01 26.49 -0.86
N GLU A 142 -7.01 27.78 -1.22
CA GLU A 142 -6.76 28.21 -2.60
C GLU A 142 -5.32 27.86 -3.05
N ALA A 143 -4.33 28.01 -2.16
CA ALA A 143 -2.95 27.60 -2.41
C ALA A 143 -2.79 26.08 -2.58
N VAL A 144 -3.58 25.26 -1.85
CA VAL A 144 -3.64 23.80 -2.06
C VAL A 144 -4.31 23.45 -3.39
N SER A 145 -5.43 24.10 -3.73
CA SER A 145 -6.13 23.92 -5.01
C SER A 145 -5.21 24.22 -6.21
N LYS A 146 -4.49 25.34 -6.16
CA LYS A 146 -3.48 25.72 -7.18
C LYS A 146 -2.35 24.68 -7.31
N LYS A 147 -1.91 24.07 -6.20
CA LYS A 147 -0.92 22.96 -6.22
C LYS A 147 -1.50 21.68 -6.81
N TYR A 148 -2.76 21.33 -6.50
CA TYR A 148 -3.43 20.14 -7.03
C TYR A 148 -3.53 20.20 -8.56
N ALA A 149 -4.01 21.32 -9.12
CA ALA A 149 -4.08 21.51 -10.57
C ALA A 149 -2.70 21.41 -11.25
N GLN A 150 -1.64 21.90 -10.60
CA GLN A 150 -0.25 21.76 -11.11
C GLN A 150 0.32 20.33 -11.00
N LEU A 151 -0.23 19.47 -10.13
CA LEU A 151 0.13 18.06 -10.06
C LEU A 151 -0.65 17.24 -11.09
N GLU A 152 -1.92 17.58 -11.33
CA GLU A 152 -2.77 16.96 -12.33
C GLU A 152 -2.23 17.17 -13.76
N THR A 153 -1.83 18.40 -14.13
CA THR A 153 -1.19 18.65 -15.44
C THR A 153 0.11 17.86 -15.61
N LYS A 154 1.00 17.90 -14.61
CA LYS A 154 2.26 17.13 -14.61
C LYS A 154 2.06 15.61 -14.63
N LEU A 155 0.95 15.12 -14.07
CA LEU A 155 0.59 13.71 -14.15
C LEU A 155 0.14 13.36 -15.57
N ASN A 156 -0.72 14.17 -16.18
CA ASN A 156 -1.20 13.95 -17.54
C ASN A 156 -0.07 14.01 -18.59
N GLU A 157 0.82 15.01 -18.52
CA GLU A 157 2.04 15.10 -19.35
C GLU A 157 2.92 13.83 -19.24
N LYS A 158 3.02 13.27 -18.04
CA LYS A 158 3.83 12.09 -17.71
C LYS A 158 3.18 10.77 -18.13
N VAL A 159 1.85 10.71 -18.11
CA VAL A 159 1.07 9.61 -18.69
C VAL A 159 1.19 9.64 -20.21
N GLU A 160 0.98 10.79 -20.85
CA GLU A 160 1.03 10.93 -22.31
C GLU A 160 2.41 10.59 -22.89
N SER A 161 3.49 11.07 -22.25
CA SER A 161 4.86 10.71 -22.65
C SER A 161 5.17 9.23 -22.44
N SER A 162 4.70 8.60 -21.36
CA SER A 162 4.86 7.14 -21.16
C SER A 162 4.00 6.30 -22.10
N VAL A 163 2.84 6.80 -22.56
CA VAL A 163 2.04 6.16 -23.61
C VAL A 163 2.81 6.17 -24.94
N LYS A 164 3.31 7.34 -25.36
CA LYS A 164 4.12 7.49 -26.60
C LYS A 164 5.39 6.62 -26.58
N GLU A 165 6.03 6.48 -25.43
CA GLU A 165 7.18 5.59 -25.22
C GLU A 165 6.78 4.10 -25.37
N LYS A 166 5.63 3.69 -24.82
CA LYS A 166 5.08 2.33 -25.00
C LYS A 166 4.68 2.04 -26.44
N GLU A 167 4.07 3.00 -27.14
CA GLU A 167 3.70 2.87 -28.56
C GLU A 167 4.95 2.66 -29.42
N LYS A 168 6.03 3.40 -29.16
CA LYS A 168 7.34 3.20 -29.80
C LYS A 168 7.90 1.79 -29.55
N TYR A 169 7.93 1.33 -28.30
CA TYR A 169 8.39 -0.03 -27.99
C TYR A 169 7.52 -1.12 -28.61
N LEU A 170 6.21 -0.91 -28.70
CA LEU A 170 5.29 -1.86 -29.33
C LEU A 170 5.53 -1.96 -30.85
N ALA A 171 5.85 -0.84 -31.52
CA ALA A 171 6.28 -0.84 -32.92
C ALA A 171 7.62 -1.58 -33.11
N GLU A 172 8.62 -1.33 -32.26
CA GLU A 172 9.92 -2.02 -32.29
C GLU A 172 9.77 -3.54 -32.08
N ILE A 173 8.91 -3.97 -31.16
CA ILE A 173 8.60 -5.38 -30.91
C ILE A 173 7.92 -6.02 -32.14
N LEU A 174 7.03 -5.31 -32.83
CA LEU A 174 6.39 -5.82 -34.06
C LEU A 174 7.41 -5.98 -35.21
N GLU A 175 8.31 -5.01 -35.39
CA GLU A 175 9.37 -5.10 -36.40
C GLU A 175 10.36 -6.25 -36.10
N LEU A 176 10.76 -6.41 -34.84
CA LEU A 176 11.61 -7.53 -34.41
C LEU A 176 10.93 -8.89 -34.63
N ASN A 177 9.62 -9.01 -34.36
CA ASN A 177 8.89 -10.25 -34.64
C ASN A 177 8.83 -10.58 -36.14
N GLU A 178 8.65 -9.58 -37.02
CA GLU A 178 8.74 -9.79 -38.47
C GLU A 178 10.17 -10.13 -38.93
N ALA A 179 11.19 -9.56 -38.30
CA ALA A 179 12.59 -9.93 -38.55
C ALA A 179 12.90 -11.38 -38.11
N ILE A 180 12.32 -11.85 -37.00
CA ILE A 180 12.41 -13.24 -36.53
C ILE A 180 11.75 -14.18 -37.54
N LYS A 181 10.48 -13.95 -37.93
CA LYS A 181 9.78 -14.78 -38.95
C LYS A 181 10.58 -14.93 -40.25
N ARG A 182 11.26 -13.86 -40.70
CA ARG A 182 12.13 -13.88 -41.89
C ARG A 182 13.39 -14.72 -41.67
N LYS A 183 13.98 -14.73 -40.47
CA LYS A 183 15.12 -15.59 -40.10
C LYS A 183 14.69 -17.05 -39.99
N ASP A 184 13.57 -17.33 -39.32
CA ASP A 184 13.04 -18.69 -39.17
C ASP A 184 12.74 -19.33 -40.53
N LYS A 185 12.13 -18.56 -41.46
CA LYS A 185 11.92 -19.02 -42.85
C LYS A 185 13.23 -19.38 -43.55
N LYS A 186 14.27 -18.53 -43.43
CA LYS A 186 15.59 -18.81 -44.00
C LYS A 186 16.25 -20.04 -43.37
N LEU A 187 16.17 -20.19 -42.05
CA LEU A 187 16.70 -21.35 -41.34
C LEU A 187 16.01 -22.64 -41.80
N VAL A 188 14.70 -22.61 -42.03
CA VAL A 188 13.96 -23.74 -42.61
C VAL A 188 14.41 -24.03 -44.06
N GLU A 189 14.64 -23.01 -44.88
CA GLU A 189 15.17 -23.16 -46.26
C GLU A 189 16.60 -23.75 -46.26
N GLU A 190 17.47 -23.28 -45.36
CA GLU A 190 18.83 -23.78 -45.16
C GLU A 190 18.84 -25.23 -44.65
N ILE A 191 17.95 -25.59 -43.72
CA ILE A 191 17.77 -26.98 -43.25
C ILE A 191 17.31 -27.90 -44.39
N HIS A 192 16.42 -27.45 -45.27
CA HIS A 192 16.03 -28.24 -46.45
C HIS A 192 17.20 -28.43 -47.43
N SER A 193 18.02 -27.39 -47.62
CA SER A 193 19.23 -27.45 -48.45
C SER A 193 20.27 -28.42 -47.87
N PHE A 194 20.55 -28.32 -46.56
CA PHE A 194 21.46 -29.24 -45.86
C PHE A 194 20.99 -30.69 -45.96
N ASN A 195 19.70 -30.96 -45.73
CA ASN A 195 19.11 -32.29 -45.88
C ASN A 195 19.16 -32.83 -47.32
N ALA A 196 19.23 -31.96 -48.34
CA ALA A 196 19.45 -32.38 -49.72
C ALA A 196 20.92 -32.77 -49.96
N LEU A 197 21.86 -31.94 -49.51
CA LEU A 197 23.30 -32.21 -49.59
C LEU A 197 23.72 -33.46 -48.80
N GLU A 198 23.09 -33.74 -47.65
CA GLU A 198 23.36 -34.96 -46.88
C GLU A 198 22.88 -36.23 -47.61
N ARG A 199 21.75 -36.16 -48.32
CA ARG A 199 21.29 -37.26 -49.19
C ARG A 199 22.22 -37.45 -50.38
N GLU A 200 22.66 -36.37 -51.02
CA GLU A 200 23.61 -36.42 -52.12
C GLU A 200 24.94 -37.04 -51.68
N LYS A 201 25.52 -36.55 -50.57
CA LYS A 201 26.70 -37.13 -49.90
C LYS A 201 26.51 -38.64 -49.68
N LYS A 202 25.39 -39.06 -49.11
CA LYS A 202 25.12 -40.49 -48.87
C LYS A 202 25.08 -41.30 -50.19
N THR A 203 24.46 -40.77 -51.25
CA THR A 203 24.47 -41.46 -52.55
C THR A 203 25.87 -41.54 -53.18
N LEU A 204 26.73 -40.55 -52.94
CA LEU A 204 28.14 -40.57 -53.35
C LEU A 204 28.96 -41.57 -52.52
N GLU A 205 28.72 -41.69 -51.22
CA GLU A 205 29.34 -42.70 -50.34
C GLU A 205 28.92 -44.12 -50.76
N GLU A 206 27.64 -44.35 -51.07
CA GLU A 206 27.15 -45.62 -51.61
C GLU A 206 27.73 -45.95 -53.00
N ALA A 207 27.93 -44.94 -53.85
CA ALA A 207 28.58 -45.12 -55.16
C ALA A 207 30.10 -45.41 -55.01
N LEU A 208 30.77 -44.76 -54.07
CA LEU A 208 32.18 -44.99 -53.75
C LEU A 208 32.40 -46.40 -53.21
N ALA A 209 31.54 -46.88 -52.30
CA ALA A 209 31.57 -48.24 -51.78
C ALA A 209 31.46 -49.29 -52.92
N LYS A 210 30.47 -49.13 -53.81
CA LYS A 210 30.30 -49.99 -55.01
C LYS A 210 31.52 -49.96 -55.93
N ASN A 211 32.20 -48.81 -56.06
CA ASN A 211 33.44 -48.67 -56.83
C ASN A 211 34.62 -49.41 -56.17
N ILE A 212 34.75 -49.30 -54.84
CA ILE A 212 35.76 -50.03 -54.04
C ILE A 212 35.55 -51.55 -54.16
N ASP A 213 34.32 -52.05 -54.03
CA ASP A 213 34.03 -53.49 -54.18
C ASP A 213 34.28 -53.99 -55.61
N SER A 214 33.94 -53.20 -56.64
CA SER A 214 34.26 -53.57 -58.03
C SER A 214 35.78 -53.65 -58.28
N LYS A 215 36.56 -52.73 -57.71
CA LYS A 215 38.03 -52.75 -57.77
C LYS A 215 38.62 -53.92 -56.98
N LYS A 216 38.04 -54.26 -55.83
CA LYS A 216 38.42 -55.43 -55.01
C LYS A 216 38.19 -56.75 -55.76
N ASN A 217 37.05 -56.89 -56.45
CA ASN A 217 36.76 -58.03 -57.31
C ASN A 217 37.74 -58.13 -58.50
N ASN A 218 38.09 -56.99 -59.13
CA ASN A 218 39.12 -56.95 -60.18
C ASN A 218 40.52 -57.32 -59.65
N PHE A 219 40.86 -56.92 -58.42
CA PHE A 219 42.12 -57.31 -57.77
C PHE A 219 42.18 -58.81 -57.46
N GLU A 220 41.07 -59.42 -57.03
CA GLU A 220 40.98 -60.88 -56.89
C GLU A 220 41.09 -61.61 -58.24
N LEU A 221 40.50 -61.07 -59.31
CA LEU A 221 40.65 -61.60 -60.67
C LEU A 221 42.11 -61.55 -61.12
N MET A 222 42.81 -60.42 -60.93
CA MET A 222 44.25 -60.29 -61.18
C MET A 222 45.08 -61.29 -60.37
N LYS A 223 44.77 -61.46 -59.07
CA LYS A 223 45.46 -62.45 -58.22
C LYS A 223 45.25 -63.89 -58.70
N LYS A 224 44.02 -64.23 -59.13
CA LYS A 224 43.71 -65.53 -59.76
C LYS A 224 44.39 -65.71 -61.13
N PHE A 225 44.69 -64.62 -61.83
CA PHE A 225 45.42 -64.63 -63.10
C PHE A 225 46.93 -64.84 -62.88
N ASN A 226 47.56 -64.14 -61.92
CA ASN A 226 48.97 -64.38 -61.56
C ASN A 226 49.21 -65.84 -61.14
N ILE A 227 48.33 -66.42 -60.30
CA ILE A 227 48.44 -67.83 -59.89
C ILE A 227 48.33 -68.81 -61.08
N LYS A 228 47.72 -68.40 -62.21
CA LYS A 228 47.78 -69.18 -63.46
C LYS A 228 49.09 -68.98 -64.22
N LEU A 229 49.62 -67.75 -64.26
CA LEU A 229 50.92 -67.47 -64.89
C LEU A 229 52.06 -68.21 -64.17
N GLU A 230 52.11 -68.17 -62.83
CA GLU A 230 53.06 -68.92 -62.00
C GLU A 230 53.01 -70.43 -62.28
N LYS A 231 51.82 -70.98 -62.53
CA LYS A 231 51.65 -72.39 -62.92
C LYS A 231 52.15 -72.69 -64.33
N TYR A 232 51.96 -71.77 -65.29
CA TYR A 232 52.51 -71.94 -66.63
C TYR A 232 54.05 -71.81 -66.64
N ASP A 233 54.62 -70.87 -65.89
CA ASP A 233 56.08 -70.77 -65.71
C ASP A 233 56.66 -72.05 -65.07
N PHE A 234 55.97 -72.63 -64.08
CA PHE A 234 56.37 -73.93 -63.52
C PHE A 234 56.33 -75.05 -64.56
N GLN A 235 55.28 -75.14 -65.38
CA GLN A 235 55.18 -76.12 -66.46
C GLN A 235 56.25 -75.91 -67.54
N ILE A 236 56.59 -74.67 -67.88
CA ILE A 236 57.68 -74.34 -68.82
C ILE A 236 59.03 -74.74 -68.24
N GLN A 237 59.28 -74.48 -66.94
CA GLN A 237 60.48 -74.94 -66.23
C GLN A 237 60.59 -76.47 -66.18
N GLU A 238 59.47 -77.18 -66.06
CA GLU A 238 59.42 -78.64 -66.04
C GLU A 238 59.70 -79.24 -67.43
N LEU A 239 59.08 -78.70 -68.49
CA LEU A 239 59.37 -79.07 -69.88
C LEU A 239 60.81 -78.77 -70.29
N LEU A 240 61.39 -77.66 -69.82
CA LEU A 240 62.81 -77.32 -70.04
C LEU A 240 63.77 -78.30 -69.33
N LYS A 241 63.40 -78.82 -68.15
CA LYS A 241 64.15 -79.90 -67.49
C LYS A 241 64.02 -81.23 -68.24
N GLU A 242 62.85 -81.51 -68.80
CA GLU A 242 62.62 -82.73 -69.59
C GLU A 242 63.36 -82.71 -70.93
N SER A 243 63.43 -81.55 -71.61
CA SER A 243 64.28 -81.36 -72.79
C SER A 243 65.74 -81.67 -72.47
N LYS A 244 66.30 -81.02 -71.44
CA LYS A 244 67.71 -81.21 -71.04
C LYS A 244 68.06 -82.66 -70.70
N ARG A 245 67.11 -83.43 -70.16
CA ARG A 245 67.29 -84.89 -69.95
C ARG A 245 67.38 -85.66 -71.27
N LYS A 246 66.53 -85.34 -72.25
CA LYS A 246 66.54 -85.96 -73.59
C LYS A 246 67.81 -85.59 -74.36
N ASP A 247 68.23 -84.33 -74.29
CA ASP A 247 69.50 -83.86 -74.87
C ASP A 247 70.71 -84.61 -74.29
N GLN A 248 70.69 -84.92 -72.98
CA GLN A 248 71.74 -85.69 -72.32
C GLN A 248 71.71 -87.18 -72.69
N THR A 249 70.53 -87.79 -72.81
CA THR A 249 70.38 -89.19 -73.29
C THR A 249 70.88 -89.34 -74.73
N TYR A 250 70.71 -88.30 -75.57
CA TYR A 250 71.21 -88.27 -76.94
C TYR A 250 72.74 -88.21 -77.04
N LEU A 251 73.40 -87.61 -76.05
CA LEU A 251 74.87 -87.62 -75.94
C LEU A 251 75.42 -88.99 -75.52
N GLU A 252 74.73 -89.67 -74.60
CA GLU A 252 75.09 -91.02 -74.13
C GLU A 252 75.00 -92.05 -75.28
N LEU A 253 73.88 -92.06 -76.01
CA LEU A 253 73.69 -92.92 -77.20
C LEU A 253 74.68 -92.65 -78.34
N LYS A 254 75.20 -91.42 -78.46
CA LYS A 254 76.24 -91.11 -79.46
C LYS A 254 77.58 -91.77 -79.12
N SER A 255 77.91 -91.88 -77.83
CA SER A 255 79.16 -92.50 -77.37
C SER A 255 79.20 -94.00 -77.66
N GLU A 256 78.11 -94.72 -77.38
CA GLU A 256 78.01 -96.16 -77.69
C GLU A 256 78.07 -96.46 -79.19
N PHE A 257 77.57 -95.55 -80.04
CA PHE A 257 77.55 -95.74 -81.49
C PHE A 257 78.93 -95.59 -82.14
N GLU A 258 79.79 -94.69 -81.63
CA GLU A 258 81.11 -94.42 -82.21
C GLU A 258 82.16 -95.49 -81.80
N GLU A 259 82.01 -96.13 -80.63
CA GLU A 259 82.92 -97.22 -80.19
C GLU A 259 82.69 -98.55 -80.93
N ASN A 260 81.44 -98.87 -81.29
CA ASN A 260 81.06 -100.12 -81.95
C ASN A 260 81.48 -100.23 -83.44
N VAL A 261 81.95 -99.16 -84.08
CA VAL A 261 82.23 -99.13 -85.53
C VAL A 261 83.61 -99.70 -85.91
N THR A 262 84.50 -99.96 -84.94
CA THR A 262 85.93 -100.23 -85.23
C THR A 262 86.38 -101.69 -85.13
N GLN A 263 85.53 -102.64 -84.69
CA GLN A 263 85.99 -104.01 -84.34
C GLN A 263 85.18 -105.20 -84.95
N LEU A 264 84.62 -105.09 -86.16
CA LEU A 264 83.96 -106.26 -86.79
C LEU A 264 84.09 -106.36 -88.33
N ASN A 265 85.30 -106.14 -88.86
CA ASN A 265 85.68 -106.75 -90.15
C ASN A 265 85.99 -108.24 -89.91
N GLY A 266 85.15 -109.13 -90.44
CA GLY A 266 85.05 -110.50 -89.93
C GLY A 266 86.02 -111.53 -90.51
N LEU A 267 86.32 -112.54 -89.69
CA LEU A 267 86.41 -113.94 -90.11
C LEU A 267 85.54 -114.80 -89.16
N LYS A 268 84.64 -115.70 -89.60
CA LYS A 268 84.69 -116.75 -90.66
C LYS A 268 85.41 -118.02 -90.19
N ALA A 269 84.69 -118.86 -89.45
CA ALA A 269 84.93 -120.31 -89.32
C ALA A 269 83.77 -121.04 -88.59
N ASP A 270 82.59 -121.14 -89.22
CA ASP A 270 81.58 -122.11 -88.79
C ASP A 270 82.10 -123.56 -88.97
N TYR A 271 81.54 -124.54 -88.24
CA TYR A 271 80.71 -125.56 -88.90
C TYR A 271 79.83 -126.39 -87.93
N SER A 272 78.53 -126.11 -87.97
CA SER A 272 77.42 -127.07 -87.90
C SER A 272 77.31 -128.13 -86.78
N ARG A 273 76.41 -127.87 -85.81
CA ARG A 273 75.30 -128.72 -85.28
C ARG A 273 75.61 -130.19 -84.86
N LEU A 274 75.03 -130.80 -83.82
CA LEU A 274 73.66 -130.66 -83.27
C LEU A 274 73.53 -131.43 -81.92
N HIS A 275 73.38 -130.76 -80.76
CA HIS A 275 72.83 -131.42 -79.54
C HIS A 275 72.44 -130.44 -78.43
N GLU A 276 71.53 -130.88 -77.54
CA GLU A 276 71.22 -130.24 -76.25
C GLU A 276 71.89 -130.96 -75.06
N SER A 277 72.28 -130.19 -74.03
CA SER A 277 72.21 -130.51 -72.59
C SER A 277 72.37 -129.17 -71.82
N LYS A 278 71.53 -128.72 -70.88
CA LYS A 278 71.15 -129.26 -69.54
C LYS A 278 72.34 -129.49 -68.59
N VAL A 279 72.37 -128.78 -67.45
CA VAL A 279 72.46 -129.30 -66.05
C VAL A 279 72.51 -128.15 -65.02
N ASP A 280 71.54 -128.20 -64.09
CA ASP A 280 71.48 -127.90 -62.64
C ASP A 280 72.14 -126.69 -61.92
N SER A 281 71.49 -126.39 -60.77
CA SER A 281 71.95 -125.72 -59.53
C SER A 281 72.27 -124.22 -59.58
N GLU A 282 71.63 -123.35 -58.77
CA GLU A 282 71.46 -123.28 -57.30
C GLU A 282 72.70 -122.86 -56.50
N ARG A 283 72.50 -121.86 -55.61
CA ARG A 283 73.22 -121.60 -54.34
C ARG A 283 74.70 -121.15 -54.49
N LEU A 284 75.31 -120.38 -53.59
CA LEU A 284 74.94 -119.55 -52.42
C LEU A 284 75.84 -118.27 -52.53
N ILE A 285 75.78 -117.16 -51.78
CA ILE A 285 75.53 -116.85 -50.35
C ILE A 285 74.94 -115.42 -50.38
N HIS A 286 73.64 -115.15 -50.22
CA HIS A 286 72.83 -115.17 -49.00
C HIS A 286 73.45 -114.49 -47.76
N LYS A 287 72.80 -113.41 -47.29
CA LYS A 287 72.87 -112.91 -45.88
C LYS A 287 74.21 -112.25 -45.50
N ILE A 288 74.31 -111.39 -44.47
CA ILE A 288 73.33 -110.84 -43.50
C ILE A 288 73.73 -109.33 -43.31
N LYS A 289 72.84 -108.36 -43.06
CA LYS A 289 72.30 -107.98 -41.72
C LYS A 289 71.30 -106.82 -41.79
N GLU A 290 70.48 -106.70 -40.73
CA GLU A 290 69.87 -105.48 -40.14
C GLU A 290 69.49 -104.32 -41.12
N LEU A 291 68.23 -103.94 -41.36
CA LEU A 291 66.98 -104.03 -40.57
C LEU A 291 67.10 -103.55 -39.11
N GLU A 292 66.67 -102.31 -38.85
CA GLU A 292 65.79 -101.83 -37.76
C GLU A 292 65.86 -100.27 -37.69
N PHE A 293 65.04 -99.50 -36.96
CA PHE A 293 63.58 -99.47 -36.66
C PHE A 293 63.34 -98.24 -35.73
N GLU A 294 62.07 -97.78 -35.57
CA GLU A 294 61.63 -96.67 -34.68
C GLU A 294 61.90 -95.21 -35.15
N ARG A 295 61.04 -94.19 -34.91
CA ARG A 295 59.69 -94.12 -34.28
C ARG A 295 58.88 -92.84 -34.63
N LYS A 296 57.53 -92.95 -34.59
CA LYS A 296 56.48 -92.10 -33.92
C LYS A 296 56.72 -90.61 -33.63
N ASP A 297 55.76 -89.67 -33.56
CA ASP A 297 54.30 -89.49 -33.87
C ASP A 297 54.08 -87.93 -33.96
N SER A 298 52.94 -87.21 -33.96
CA SER A 298 51.48 -87.44 -33.77
C SER A 298 50.69 -86.26 -34.43
N ILE A 299 49.54 -86.46 -35.12
CA ILE A 299 48.12 -86.33 -34.65
C ILE A 299 47.49 -84.90 -34.58
N LYS A 300 46.61 -84.64 -35.57
CA LYS A 300 45.29 -83.92 -35.56
C LYS A 300 45.09 -82.43 -35.19
N THR A 301 44.79 -81.64 -36.22
CA THR A 301 43.59 -80.78 -36.45
C THR A 301 42.89 -79.99 -35.31
N ASN A 302 42.66 -78.70 -35.61
CA ASN A 302 41.48 -77.87 -35.31
C ASN A 302 40.94 -77.77 -33.87
N GLN A 303 41.19 -76.61 -33.22
CA GLN A 303 40.13 -75.67 -32.78
C GLN A 303 40.75 -74.31 -32.35
N ILE A 304 39.94 -73.26 -32.18
CA ILE A 304 40.27 -71.98 -31.49
C ILE A 304 41.32 -71.07 -32.17
N GLN A 305 40.96 -70.45 -33.30
CA GLN A 305 41.58 -69.18 -33.75
C GLN A 305 40.96 -67.97 -33.02
N ARG A 306 41.15 -67.85 -31.69
CA ARG A 306 40.66 -66.69 -30.91
C ARG A 306 41.62 -66.11 -29.85
N ASP A 307 42.70 -66.80 -29.50
CA ASP A 307 43.59 -66.36 -28.40
C ASP A 307 44.91 -65.70 -28.85
N GLU A 308 45.21 -65.66 -30.15
CA GLU A 308 46.50 -65.13 -30.66
C GLU A 308 46.59 -63.60 -30.70
N ILE A 309 45.45 -62.88 -30.68
CA ILE A 309 45.44 -61.41 -30.70
C ILE A 309 45.94 -60.81 -29.37
N VAL A 310 45.84 -61.52 -28.25
CA VAL A 310 46.33 -61.04 -26.94
C VAL A 310 47.84 -61.27 -26.78
N LYS A 311 48.39 -62.36 -27.32
CA LYS A 311 49.81 -62.74 -27.15
C LYS A 311 50.80 -61.92 -27.99
N LEU A 312 50.32 -61.17 -28.99
CA LEU A 312 51.17 -60.30 -29.81
C LEU A 312 51.51 -58.95 -29.15
N SER A 313 50.74 -58.49 -28.16
CA SER A 313 51.08 -57.27 -27.41
C SER A 313 52.22 -57.49 -26.41
N GLU A 314 52.19 -58.57 -25.62
CA GLU A 314 53.19 -58.85 -24.58
C GLU A 314 54.61 -59.13 -25.10
N LEU A 315 54.74 -59.43 -26.40
CA LEU A 315 56.02 -59.74 -27.06
C LEU A 315 56.71 -58.49 -27.63
N ILE A 316 55.93 -57.45 -27.97
CA ILE A 316 56.44 -56.17 -28.47
C ILE A 316 57.13 -55.36 -27.36
N ASP A 317 56.59 -55.37 -26.13
CA ASP A 317 57.14 -54.59 -25.02
C ASP A 317 58.35 -55.25 -24.35
N LYS A 318 58.53 -56.58 -24.48
CA LYS A 318 59.75 -57.27 -24.00
C LYS A 318 60.96 -57.03 -24.93
N LEU A 319 60.77 -57.08 -26.24
CA LEU A 319 61.84 -56.83 -27.22
C LEU A 319 62.33 -55.37 -27.27
N LYS A 320 61.65 -54.44 -26.59
CA LYS A 320 62.11 -53.05 -26.41
C LYS A 320 63.05 -52.83 -25.23
N ILE A 321 63.06 -53.71 -24.23
CA ILE A 321 63.90 -53.55 -23.04
C ILE A 321 65.26 -54.22 -23.24
N GLU A 322 65.29 -55.36 -23.93
CA GLU A 322 66.51 -56.19 -24.07
C GLU A 322 67.47 -55.72 -25.18
N LEU A 323 67.17 -54.59 -25.86
CA LEU A 323 67.97 -54.04 -26.96
C LEU A 323 68.88 -52.86 -26.56
N ASP A 324 68.56 -52.15 -25.48
CA ASP A 324 69.37 -51.01 -25.00
C ASP A 324 70.44 -51.43 -23.98
N ASP A 325 70.20 -52.47 -23.16
CA ASP A 325 71.14 -52.96 -22.14
C ASP A 325 72.40 -53.67 -22.69
N GLN A 326 72.49 -53.94 -24.00
CA GLN A 326 73.64 -54.63 -24.62
C GLN A 326 74.61 -53.70 -25.40
N LYS A 327 74.52 -52.38 -25.24
CA LYS A 327 75.38 -51.40 -25.94
C LYS A 327 76.50 -50.77 -25.10
N THR A 328 76.62 -51.13 -23.82
CA THR A 328 77.71 -50.65 -22.94
C THR A 328 78.26 -51.80 -22.11
N VAL A 329 79.60 -51.97 -22.12
CA VAL A 329 80.32 -53.20 -21.71
C VAL A 329 80.07 -54.31 -22.75
N ILE A 330 81.07 -54.87 -23.46
CA ILE A 330 82.50 -55.01 -23.17
C ILE A 330 83.38 -54.30 -24.22
N SER A 331 84.31 -53.48 -23.74
CA SER A 331 85.53 -53.07 -24.47
C SER A 331 86.73 -53.32 -23.56
N ASN A 332 87.86 -53.77 -24.14
CA ASN A 332 89.08 -54.23 -23.48
C ASN A 332 88.92 -55.59 -22.74
N GLN A 333 89.53 -56.69 -23.21
CA GLN A 333 90.92 -57.15 -22.96
C GLN A 333 91.10 -57.81 -21.56
N SER A 334 91.82 -58.93 -21.35
CA SER A 334 92.67 -59.70 -22.28
C SER A 334 93.02 -61.14 -21.79
N VAL A 335 93.02 -62.11 -22.72
CA VAL A 335 94.10 -63.12 -22.97
C VAL A 335 94.52 -64.16 -21.89
N ARG A 336 94.43 -65.46 -22.27
CA ARG A 336 95.17 -66.67 -21.76
C ARG A 336 94.74 -67.27 -20.37
N ILE A 337 95.03 -68.53 -19.98
CA ILE A 337 95.97 -69.55 -20.52
C ILE A 337 95.55 -71.04 -20.25
N LYS A 338 95.73 -71.95 -21.25
CA LYS A 338 95.85 -73.46 -21.16
C LYS A 338 94.65 -74.21 -20.51
N ALA A 339 94.47 -75.55 -20.56
CA ALA A 339 95.29 -76.75 -20.85
C ALA A 339 94.35 -77.91 -21.33
N LYS A 340 94.71 -79.15 -21.77
CA LYS A 340 95.95 -79.85 -22.22
C LYS A 340 95.57 -81.26 -22.80
N GLU A 341 96.33 -81.77 -23.79
CA GLU A 341 96.77 -83.21 -23.97
C GLU A 341 95.77 -84.34 -24.36
N ASN A 342 96.15 -85.40 -25.13
CA ASN A 342 97.40 -85.68 -25.88
C ASN A 342 97.32 -86.73 -27.03
N TRP A 343 98.31 -86.67 -27.94
CA TRP A 343 98.91 -87.77 -28.75
C TRP A 343 98.10 -88.34 -29.96
N ILE A 344 98.67 -88.97 -31.02
CA ILE A 344 100.08 -89.33 -31.35
C ILE A 344 100.46 -89.20 -32.87
N ASN A 345 101.45 -89.98 -33.35
CA ASN A 345 102.24 -90.02 -34.61
C ASN A 345 101.99 -91.38 -35.39
N PRO A 346 102.74 -91.89 -36.42
CA PRO A 346 104.00 -91.43 -37.07
C PRO A 346 104.26 -91.63 -38.61
N LEU A 347 105.23 -90.85 -39.12
CA LEU A 347 106.36 -91.10 -40.10
C LEU A 347 106.33 -92.13 -41.26
N LYS A 348 106.79 -91.64 -42.45
CA LYS A 348 107.80 -92.15 -43.44
C LYS A 348 107.58 -91.40 -44.78
N GLN A 349 108.46 -91.22 -45.78
CA GLN A 349 109.95 -91.21 -46.02
C GLN A 349 110.14 -90.39 -47.35
N GLU A 350 111.28 -89.89 -47.87
CA GLU A 350 112.75 -90.08 -47.81
C GLU A 350 113.36 -91.13 -48.77
N GLU A 351 114.19 -90.62 -49.70
CA GLU A 351 114.90 -91.28 -50.83
C GLU A 351 114.02 -91.96 -51.90
N GLN A 352 114.35 -91.97 -53.21
CA GLN A 352 115.47 -91.42 -54.02
C GLN A 352 114.85 -90.84 -55.33
N LEU A 353 115.52 -90.26 -56.34
CA LEU A 353 116.93 -90.12 -56.78
C LEU A 353 117.05 -88.81 -57.62
N GLN A 354 118.20 -88.56 -58.28
CA GLN A 354 118.34 -87.61 -59.39
C GLN A 354 118.42 -88.36 -60.73
N ASP A 355 117.54 -88.05 -61.69
CA ASP A 355 117.90 -87.70 -63.08
C ASP A 355 116.67 -87.63 -64.01
N LEU A 356 116.35 -86.41 -64.48
CA LEU A 356 115.95 -86.09 -65.86
C LEU A 356 115.60 -84.59 -66.00
N LEU A 357 116.61 -83.74 -65.83
CA LEU A 357 116.54 -82.35 -66.29
C LEU A 357 116.39 -82.31 -67.81
N LYS A 358 115.19 -81.97 -68.33
CA LYS A 358 114.99 -81.28 -69.64
C LYS A 358 113.55 -80.87 -70.02
N ALA A 359 112.56 -80.98 -69.14
CA ALA A 359 111.15 -80.78 -69.51
C ALA A 359 110.29 -79.97 -68.51
N LYS A 360 110.82 -78.93 -67.84
CA LYS A 360 110.05 -78.16 -66.83
C LYS A 360 109.85 -76.65 -67.07
N ASP A 361 110.47 -76.06 -68.09
CA ASP A 361 110.37 -74.60 -68.32
C ASP A 361 109.04 -74.14 -68.95
N ILE A 362 108.22 -75.07 -69.48
CA ILE A 362 106.95 -74.75 -70.18
C ILE A 362 105.74 -74.71 -69.21
N GLU A 363 105.81 -75.40 -68.08
CA GLU A 363 104.67 -75.54 -67.17
C GLU A 363 104.56 -74.39 -66.15
N ILE A 364 105.71 -73.79 -65.76
CA ILE A 364 105.78 -72.70 -64.78
C ILE A 364 105.03 -71.45 -65.28
N GLU A 365 105.16 -71.08 -66.56
CA GLU A 365 104.47 -69.89 -67.11
C GLU A 365 102.97 -70.11 -67.35
N ARG A 366 102.49 -71.35 -67.54
CA ARG A 366 101.03 -71.63 -67.59
C ARG A 366 100.35 -71.30 -66.26
N VAL A 367 100.98 -71.66 -65.13
CA VAL A 367 100.48 -71.34 -63.79
C VAL A 367 100.50 -69.82 -63.54
N ARG A 368 101.55 -69.13 -64.00
CA ARG A 368 101.69 -67.68 -63.86
C ARG A 368 100.61 -66.90 -64.62
N ILE A 369 100.32 -67.30 -65.86
CA ILE A 369 99.29 -66.65 -66.69
C ILE A 369 97.90 -66.81 -66.06
N SER A 370 97.53 -68.00 -65.59
CA SER A 370 96.22 -68.22 -64.94
C SER A 370 96.04 -67.33 -63.71
N SER A 371 97.07 -67.23 -62.85
CA SER A 371 97.02 -66.40 -61.64
C SER A 371 96.87 -64.89 -61.91
N LEU A 372 97.33 -64.42 -63.08
CA LEU A 372 97.13 -63.03 -63.52
C LEU A 372 95.73 -62.81 -64.10
N GLN A 373 95.16 -63.80 -64.78
CA GLN A 373 93.77 -63.72 -65.29
C GLN A 373 92.75 -63.66 -64.15
N ASP A 374 92.89 -64.47 -63.10
CA ASP A 374 92.00 -64.42 -61.94
C ASP A 374 92.07 -63.08 -61.18
N LYS A 375 93.27 -62.49 -61.08
CA LYS A 375 93.44 -61.14 -60.50
C LYS A 375 92.78 -60.05 -61.33
N ASN A 376 92.94 -60.07 -62.65
CA ASN A 376 92.25 -59.12 -63.52
C ASN A 376 90.71 -59.28 -63.45
N LYS A 377 90.21 -60.52 -63.31
CA LYS A 377 88.79 -60.78 -63.09
C LYS A 377 88.28 -60.15 -61.80
N MET A 378 88.99 -60.35 -60.68
CA MET A 378 88.64 -59.69 -59.41
C MET A 378 88.63 -58.15 -59.51
N ILE A 379 89.59 -57.56 -60.24
CA ILE A 379 89.65 -56.10 -60.44
C ILE A 379 88.42 -55.60 -61.20
N ASN A 380 87.98 -56.29 -62.25
CA ASN A 380 86.75 -55.96 -62.97
C ASN A 380 85.50 -56.14 -62.09
N ASP A 381 85.41 -57.23 -61.32
CA ASP A 381 84.29 -57.49 -60.40
C ASP A 381 84.17 -56.42 -59.30
N TYR A 382 85.29 -55.81 -58.87
CA TYR A 382 85.29 -54.65 -57.97
C TYR A 382 84.90 -53.36 -58.69
N SER A 383 85.40 -53.12 -59.90
CA SER A 383 85.06 -51.92 -60.68
C SER A 383 83.56 -51.86 -61.02
N GLU A 384 82.94 -52.99 -61.38
CA GLU A 384 81.48 -53.07 -61.58
C GLU A 384 80.68 -52.80 -60.30
N LYS A 385 81.17 -53.25 -59.14
CA LYS A 385 80.53 -52.96 -57.84
C LYS A 385 80.62 -51.48 -57.50
N GLU A 386 81.77 -50.86 -57.71
CA GLU A 386 81.95 -49.44 -57.44
C GLU A 386 81.06 -48.58 -58.34
N GLU A 387 80.95 -48.91 -59.64
CA GLU A 387 79.97 -48.25 -60.53
C GLU A 387 78.51 -48.42 -60.08
N ARG A 388 78.13 -49.56 -59.51
CA ARG A 388 76.77 -49.77 -58.98
C ARG A 388 76.54 -48.89 -57.76
N TYR A 389 77.47 -48.86 -56.80
CA TYR A 389 77.37 -47.99 -55.62
C TYR A 389 77.39 -46.50 -56.00
N GLN A 390 78.20 -46.07 -56.96
CA GLN A 390 78.19 -44.70 -57.49
C GLN A 390 76.81 -44.32 -58.06
N ARG A 391 76.18 -45.22 -58.83
CA ARG A 391 74.82 -45.03 -59.38
C ARG A 391 73.74 -45.00 -58.28
N GLU A 392 73.85 -45.88 -57.30
CA GLU A 392 72.91 -45.99 -56.16
C GLU A 392 73.00 -44.76 -55.25
N ILE A 393 74.20 -44.29 -54.92
CA ILE A 393 74.45 -43.02 -54.20
C ILE A 393 73.90 -41.83 -55.00
N HIS A 394 74.03 -41.82 -56.32
CA HIS A 394 73.46 -40.74 -57.15
C HIS A 394 71.92 -40.75 -57.13
N GLN A 395 71.27 -41.93 -57.20
CA GLN A 395 69.83 -42.04 -57.06
C GLN A 395 69.34 -41.63 -55.66
N LEU A 396 70.03 -42.03 -54.59
CA LEU A 396 69.71 -41.60 -53.22
C LEU A 396 69.84 -40.08 -53.05
N LYS A 397 70.85 -39.44 -53.65
CA LYS A 397 70.95 -37.96 -53.67
C LYS A 397 69.79 -37.29 -54.40
N LEU A 398 69.35 -37.85 -55.54
CA LEU A 398 68.17 -37.36 -56.27
C LEU A 398 66.85 -37.62 -55.53
N GLN A 399 66.77 -38.66 -54.71
CA GLN A 399 65.65 -38.97 -53.83
C GLN A 399 65.55 -37.90 -52.72
N ILE A 400 66.62 -37.73 -51.94
CA ILE A 400 66.72 -36.74 -50.86
C ILE A 400 66.33 -35.34 -51.35
N HIS A 401 66.85 -34.92 -52.50
CA HIS A 401 66.58 -33.57 -53.02
C HIS A 401 65.13 -33.36 -53.52
N ARG A 402 64.38 -34.43 -53.78
CA ARG A 402 62.93 -34.36 -54.03
C ARG A 402 62.16 -34.27 -52.72
N ASP A 403 62.55 -35.08 -51.74
CA ASP A 403 61.90 -35.15 -50.43
C ASP A 403 62.10 -33.81 -49.66
N ASP A 404 63.30 -33.23 -49.70
CA ASP A 404 63.60 -31.85 -49.25
C ASP A 404 62.61 -30.83 -49.85
N SER A 405 62.40 -30.89 -51.16
CA SER A 405 61.51 -29.96 -51.88
C SER A 405 60.02 -30.19 -51.61
N VAL A 406 59.64 -31.35 -51.07
CA VAL A 406 58.28 -31.59 -50.53
C VAL A 406 58.17 -30.96 -49.14
N VAL A 407 59.14 -31.23 -48.26
CA VAL A 407 59.19 -30.69 -46.88
C VAL A 407 59.22 -29.16 -46.87
N GLU A 408 59.95 -28.50 -47.77
CA GLU A 408 59.93 -27.04 -47.90
C GLU A 408 58.54 -26.50 -48.26
N LYS A 409 57.80 -27.18 -49.14
CA LYS A 409 56.44 -26.75 -49.56
C LYS A 409 55.44 -26.97 -48.44
N GLU A 410 55.54 -28.07 -47.70
CA GLU A 410 54.70 -28.32 -46.52
C GLU A 410 54.98 -27.30 -45.41
N LEU A 411 56.26 -27.01 -45.11
CA LEU A 411 56.65 -25.96 -44.18
C LEU A 411 56.08 -24.59 -44.56
N GLU A 412 56.10 -24.22 -45.85
CA GLU A 412 55.52 -22.95 -46.29
C GLU A 412 53.98 -22.94 -46.20
N GLN A 413 53.30 -24.07 -46.42
CA GLN A 413 51.86 -24.19 -46.16
C GLN A 413 51.55 -24.03 -44.66
N TYR A 414 52.32 -24.66 -43.77
CA TYR A 414 52.17 -24.51 -42.32
C TYR A 414 52.42 -23.08 -41.83
N LYS A 415 53.43 -22.37 -42.37
CA LYS A 415 53.64 -20.94 -42.07
C LYS A 415 52.43 -20.09 -42.46
N ASN A 416 51.83 -20.34 -43.61
CA ASN A 416 50.66 -19.61 -44.07
C ASN A 416 49.40 -19.91 -43.23
N LEU A 417 49.20 -21.16 -42.81
CA LEU A 417 48.14 -21.55 -41.86
C LEU A 417 48.31 -20.86 -40.49
N LEU A 418 49.52 -20.87 -39.93
CA LEU A 418 49.85 -20.17 -38.67
C LEU A 418 49.59 -18.67 -38.78
N LYS A 419 49.92 -18.05 -39.93
CA LYS A 419 49.67 -16.63 -40.18
C LYS A 419 48.17 -16.30 -40.22
N ILE A 420 47.34 -17.15 -40.85
CA ILE A 420 45.88 -17.00 -40.84
C ILE A 420 45.35 -17.08 -39.40
N GLN A 421 45.72 -18.14 -38.67
CA GLN A 421 45.30 -18.34 -37.28
C GLN A 421 45.70 -17.18 -36.36
N SER A 422 46.89 -16.59 -36.55
CA SER A 422 47.32 -15.40 -35.80
C SER A 422 46.36 -14.22 -36.02
N THR A 423 45.97 -13.94 -37.28
CA THR A 423 45.03 -12.85 -37.59
C THR A 423 43.61 -13.11 -37.10
N GLU A 424 43.19 -14.38 -37.00
CA GLU A 424 41.91 -14.74 -36.39
C GLU A 424 41.94 -14.56 -34.86
N VAL A 425 43.02 -14.95 -34.18
CA VAL A 425 43.21 -14.69 -32.75
C VAL A 425 43.21 -13.19 -32.43
N GLU A 426 43.80 -12.37 -33.30
CA GLU A 426 43.76 -10.90 -33.18
C GLU A 426 42.34 -10.34 -33.34
N ARG A 427 41.57 -10.81 -34.34
CA ARG A 427 40.15 -10.46 -34.49
C ARG A 427 39.32 -10.86 -33.27
N TRP A 428 39.52 -12.07 -32.73
CA TRP A 428 38.82 -12.52 -31.53
C TRP A 428 39.16 -11.68 -30.29
N ARG A 429 40.42 -11.24 -30.14
CA ARG A 429 40.83 -10.29 -29.08
C ARG A 429 40.15 -8.93 -29.25
N GLU A 430 40.03 -8.43 -30.48
CA GLU A 430 39.35 -7.16 -30.75
C GLU A 430 37.85 -7.24 -30.48
N VAL A 431 37.16 -8.28 -30.96
CA VAL A 431 35.74 -8.54 -30.67
C VAL A 431 35.50 -8.66 -29.16
N HIS A 432 36.37 -9.38 -28.43
CA HIS A 432 36.24 -9.50 -26.97
C HIS A 432 36.47 -8.16 -26.25
N SER A 433 37.40 -7.33 -26.74
CA SER A 433 37.65 -5.96 -26.25
C SER A 433 36.46 -5.02 -26.48
N GLN A 434 35.81 -5.12 -27.65
CA GLN A 434 34.59 -4.37 -27.98
C GLN A 434 33.42 -4.79 -27.08
N LEU A 435 33.15 -6.11 -26.97
CA LEU A 435 32.11 -6.66 -26.09
C LEU A 435 32.33 -6.28 -24.62
N LYS A 436 33.59 -6.25 -24.14
CA LYS A 436 33.89 -5.81 -22.78
C LYS A 436 33.50 -4.34 -22.56
N LYS A 437 33.86 -3.44 -23.48
CA LYS A 437 33.48 -2.02 -23.41
C LYS A 437 31.96 -1.81 -23.48
N GLU A 438 31.27 -2.60 -24.30
CA GLU A 438 29.82 -2.55 -24.43
C GLU A 438 29.12 -2.99 -23.13
N ASN A 439 29.61 -4.04 -22.47
CA ASN A 439 29.12 -4.44 -21.15
C ASN A 439 29.44 -3.39 -20.08
N GLU A 440 30.68 -2.89 -20.01
CA GLU A 440 31.05 -1.79 -19.09
C GLU A 440 30.24 -0.50 -19.30
N GLN A 441 29.61 -0.31 -20.48
CA GLN A 441 28.68 0.78 -20.77
C GLN A 441 27.23 0.44 -20.36
N LYS A 442 26.78 -0.80 -20.60
CA LYS A 442 25.47 -1.32 -20.16
C LYS A 442 25.34 -1.36 -18.64
N ASP A 443 26.39 -1.77 -17.93
CA ASP A 443 26.42 -1.82 -16.46
C ASP A 443 26.24 -0.41 -15.87
N LYS A 444 26.93 0.60 -16.42
CA LYS A 444 26.77 2.02 -16.03
C LYS A 444 25.37 2.57 -16.35
N GLN A 445 24.75 2.14 -17.44
CA GLN A 445 23.36 2.48 -17.73
C GLN A 445 22.39 1.83 -16.74
N LEU A 446 22.62 0.57 -16.35
CA LEU A 446 21.84 -0.14 -15.35
C LEU A 446 21.96 0.53 -13.97
N GLU A 447 23.17 0.89 -13.55
CA GLU A 447 23.46 1.57 -12.29
C GLU A 447 22.77 2.94 -12.21
N ALA A 448 22.83 3.76 -13.28
CA ALA A 448 22.10 5.02 -13.37
C ALA A 448 20.57 4.85 -13.35
N ILE A 449 20.04 3.76 -13.95
CA ILE A 449 18.61 3.41 -13.87
C ILE A 449 18.22 3.00 -12.45
N LEU A 450 19.07 2.26 -11.74
CA LEU A 450 18.85 1.85 -10.35
C LEU A 450 18.88 3.04 -9.39
N GLU A 451 19.81 3.98 -9.54
CA GLU A 451 19.88 5.21 -8.75
C GLU A 451 18.66 6.12 -8.99
N LYS A 452 18.26 6.29 -10.25
CA LYS A 452 17.04 7.02 -10.65
C LYS A 452 15.75 6.34 -10.16
N SER A 453 15.77 5.02 -9.99
CA SER A 453 14.67 4.25 -9.39
C SER A 453 14.63 4.44 -7.87
N SER A 454 15.78 4.31 -7.20
CA SER A 454 15.94 4.46 -5.74
C SER A 454 15.52 5.84 -5.24
N THR A 455 15.96 6.91 -5.91
CA THR A 455 15.56 8.29 -5.60
C THR A 455 14.06 8.52 -5.77
N LYS A 456 13.43 7.91 -6.79
CA LYS A 456 11.99 7.99 -7.03
C LYS A 456 11.17 7.16 -6.02
N ILE A 457 11.71 6.04 -5.53
CA ILE A 457 11.08 5.25 -4.45
C ILE A 457 11.01 6.09 -3.16
N LYS A 458 12.12 6.71 -2.74
CA LYS A 458 12.15 7.60 -1.57
C LYS A 458 11.15 8.76 -1.66
N GLN A 459 11.01 9.38 -2.83
CA GLN A 459 10.01 10.44 -3.06
C GLN A 459 8.56 9.93 -2.89
N LEU A 460 8.27 8.68 -3.25
CA LEU A 460 6.95 8.06 -3.04
C LEU A 460 6.74 7.68 -1.57
N GLU A 461 7.78 7.19 -0.88
CA GLU A 461 7.74 6.90 0.57
C GLU A 461 7.46 8.17 1.38
N GLU A 462 8.18 9.26 1.12
CA GLU A 462 7.95 10.58 1.74
C GLU A 462 6.55 11.14 1.44
N SER A 463 6.03 10.93 0.23
CA SER A 463 4.68 11.38 -0.16
C SER A 463 3.59 10.57 0.53
N ASN A 464 3.76 9.25 0.62
CA ASN A 464 2.83 8.36 1.29
C ASN A 464 2.81 8.62 2.81
N GLN A 465 3.97 8.87 3.42
CA GLN A 465 4.05 9.19 4.84
C GLN A 465 3.27 10.47 5.19
N LYS A 466 3.41 11.54 4.39
CA LYS A 466 2.61 12.77 4.54
C LYS A 466 1.10 12.50 4.46
N MET A 467 0.66 11.72 3.48
CA MET A 467 -0.76 11.38 3.33
C MET A 467 -1.29 10.53 4.50
N ILE A 468 -0.45 9.65 5.08
CA ILE A 468 -0.78 8.89 6.30
C ILE A 468 -0.95 9.83 7.50
N ASP A 469 -0.08 10.83 7.66
CA ASP A 469 -0.16 11.77 8.78
C ASP A 469 -1.31 12.78 8.63
N GLU A 470 -1.62 13.23 7.42
CA GLU A 470 -2.84 13.99 7.11
C GLU A 470 -4.12 13.19 7.46
N LEU A 471 -4.15 11.89 7.14
CA LEU A 471 -5.27 11.01 7.49
C LEU A 471 -5.43 10.79 9.00
N LYS A 472 -4.36 10.85 9.80
CA LYS A 472 -4.45 10.82 11.27
C LYS A 472 -5.12 12.09 11.80
N VAL A 473 -4.71 13.27 11.33
CA VAL A 473 -5.32 14.55 11.74
C VAL A 473 -6.83 14.57 11.39
N ILE A 474 -7.21 14.05 10.23
CA ILE A 474 -8.64 13.90 9.83
C ILE A 474 -9.38 12.91 10.74
N ALA A 475 -8.74 11.84 11.19
CA ALA A 475 -9.34 10.88 12.13
C ALA A 475 -9.53 11.49 13.53
N GLU A 476 -8.52 12.21 14.04
CA GLU A 476 -8.55 12.90 15.33
C GLU A 476 -9.61 14.01 15.36
N ALA A 477 -9.71 14.80 14.29
CA ALA A 477 -10.78 15.79 14.13
C ALA A 477 -12.17 15.15 14.16
N ARG A 478 -12.36 13.99 13.51
CA ARG A 478 -13.63 13.23 13.52
C ARG A 478 -13.97 12.61 14.87
N THR A 479 -12.98 12.28 15.72
CA THR A 479 -13.26 11.87 17.10
C THR A 479 -13.72 13.05 17.95
N LEU A 480 -13.05 14.22 17.85
CA LEU A 480 -13.47 15.44 18.55
C LEU A 480 -14.87 15.92 18.09
N GLU A 481 -15.17 15.81 16.79
CA GLU A 481 -16.49 16.12 16.24
C GLU A 481 -17.57 15.21 16.87
N LYS A 482 -17.35 13.89 16.94
CA LYS A 482 -18.26 12.95 17.60
C LYS A 482 -18.46 13.23 19.08
N GLU A 483 -17.40 13.59 19.80
CA GLU A 483 -17.50 13.99 21.21
C GLU A 483 -18.34 15.26 21.36
N SER A 484 -18.14 16.26 20.50
CA SER A 484 -18.95 17.49 20.49
C SER A 484 -20.44 17.24 20.18
N VAL A 485 -20.74 16.29 19.28
CA VAL A 485 -22.12 15.88 18.96
C VAL A 485 -22.75 15.16 20.15
N SER A 486 -22.04 14.23 20.79
CA SER A 486 -22.52 13.52 21.97
C SER A 486 -22.79 14.45 23.15
N GLU A 487 -21.93 15.46 23.35
CA GLU A 487 -22.14 16.49 24.38
C GLU A 487 -23.34 17.38 24.05
N ARG A 488 -23.57 17.69 22.77
CA ARG A 488 -24.75 18.43 22.30
C ARG A 488 -26.04 17.63 22.46
N GLU A 489 -26.03 16.32 22.23
CA GLU A 489 -27.15 15.41 22.50
C GLU A 489 -27.47 15.33 24.00
N ARG A 490 -26.46 15.33 24.88
CA ARG A 490 -26.66 15.41 26.34
C ARG A 490 -27.33 16.73 26.74
N GLN A 491 -26.86 17.85 26.21
CA GLN A 491 -27.43 19.17 26.46
C GLN A 491 -28.88 19.28 25.94
N LEU A 492 -29.17 18.74 24.76
CA LEU A 492 -30.52 18.63 24.20
C LEU A 492 -31.46 17.84 25.13
N ASN A 493 -31.04 16.64 25.56
CA ASN A 493 -31.82 15.80 26.46
C ASN A 493 -32.07 16.47 27.82
N TYR A 494 -31.05 17.14 28.38
CA TYR A 494 -31.19 17.86 29.66
C TYR A 494 -32.13 19.07 29.54
N TYR A 495 -32.07 19.82 28.42
CA TYR A 495 -32.99 20.92 28.15
C TYR A 495 -34.45 20.45 27.99
N ALA A 496 -34.67 19.36 27.24
CA ALA A 496 -35.98 18.74 27.09
C ALA A 496 -36.56 18.27 28.45
N GLN A 497 -35.77 17.54 29.25
CA GLN A 497 -36.18 17.11 30.59
C GLN A 497 -36.48 18.29 31.53
N SER A 498 -35.70 19.38 31.44
CA SER A 498 -35.96 20.60 32.20
C SER A 498 -37.32 21.21 31.82
N LEU A 499 -37.56 21.40 30.52
CA LEU A 499 -38.82 21.94 29.97
C LEU A 499 -40.03 21.09 30.36
N ASP A 500 -39.95 19.76 30.24
CA ASP A 500 -41.05 18.87 30.62
C ASP A 500 -41.32 18.94 32.13
N SER A 501 -40.28 19.06 32.97
CA SER A 501 -40.48 19.30 34.41
C SER A 501 -41.16 20.65 34.70
N GLU A 502 -40.92 21.69 33.90
CA GLU A 502 -41.57 22.99 34.05
C GLU A 502 -43.02 22.98 33.53
N ARG A 503 -43.27 22.31 32.41
CA ARG A 503 -44.61 22.04 31.88
C ARG A 503 -45.46 21.30 32.91
N GLU A 504 -44.91 20.28 33.56
CA GLU A 504 -45.63 19.51 34.58
C GLU A 504 -45.90 20.32 35.85
N LYS A 505 -44.94 21.16 36.29
CA LYS A 505 -45.15 22.14 37.38
C LYS A 505 -46.24 23.17 37.03
N VAL A 506 -46.32 23.63 35.79
CA VAL A 506 -47.37 24.57 35.33
C VAL A 506 -48.73 23.87 35.27
N ARG A 507 -48.82 22.66 34.71
CA ARG A 507 -50.05 21.83 34.74
C ARG A 507 -50.56 21.64 36.17
N SER A 508 -49.70 21.17 37.06
CA SER A 508 -50.02 20.96 38.49
C SER A 508 -50.59 22.21 39.16
N LYS A 509 -50.01 23.40 38.90
CA LYS A 509 -50.52 24.68 39.42
C LYS A 509 -51.86 25.08 38.82
N ILE A 510 -52.09 24.85 37.53
CA ILE A 510 -53.39 25.15 36.90
C ILE A 510 -54.47 24.20 37.43
N ASP A 511 -54.17 22.90 37.61
CA ASP A 511 -55.11 21.94 38.19
C ASP A 511 -55.43 22.25 39.67
N GLN A 512 -54.44 22.67 40.46
CA GLN A 512 -54.68 23.19 41.81
C GLN A 512 -55.64 24.40 41.76
N PHE A 513 -55.35 25.40 40.92
CA PHE A 513 -56.19 26.59 40.80
C PHE A 513 -57.61 26.26 40.29
N LEU A 514 -57.75 25.32 39.35
CA LEU A 514 -59.04 24.83 38.86
C LEU A 514 -59.86 24.09 39.93
N ASN A 515 -59.20 23.51 40.94
CA ASN A 515 -59.86 22.90 42.09
C ASN A 515 -60.23 23.95 43.14
N GLU A 516 -59.36 24.93 43.40
CA GLU A 516 -59.64 26.09 44.28
C GLU A 516 -60.80 26.96 43.75
N MET A 517 -60.89 27.17 42.42
CA MET A 517 -62.03 27.82 41.78
C MET A 517 -63.34 27.05 42.00
N ARG A 518 -63.33 25.71 41.83
CA ARG A 518 -64.51 24.86 42.06
C ARG A 518 -64.93 24.85 43.53
N ALA A 519 -63.97 24.81 44.45
CA ALA A 519 -64.24 24.96 45.88
C ALA A 519 -64.89 26.32 46.18
N SER A 520 -64.36 27.40 45.60
CA SER A 520 -64.89 28.77 45.74
C SER A 520 -66.33 28.91 45.20
N MET A 521 -66.66 28.30 44.06
CA MET A 521 -68.04 28.23 43.55
C MET A 521 -68.98 27.49 44.51
N SER A 522 -68.51 26.41 45.15
CA SER A 522 -69.33 25.64 46.10
C SER A 522 -69.53 26.37 47.43
N LEU A 523 -68.52 27.08 47.91
CA LEU A 523 -68.50 27.82 49.18
C LEU A 523 -68.93 29.30 49.04
N ASN A 524 -69.57 29.67 47.92
CA ASN A 524 -69.97 31.06 47.65
C ASN A 524 -70.87 31.60 48.78
N PRO A 525 -70.44 32.62 49.55
CA PRO A 525 -71.20 33.12 50.70
C PRO A 525 -72.55 33.73 50.31
N LEU A 526 -72.73 34.18 49.07
CA LEU A 526 -74.02 34.65 48.56
C LEU A 526 -75.09 33.55 48.58
N LYS A 527 -74.72 32.27 48.40
CA LYS A 527 -75.65 31.14 48.52
C LYS A 527 -76.16 30.96 49.95
N ASN A 528 -75.30 31.21 50.96
CA ASN A 528 -75.69 31.18 52.36
C ASN A 528 -76.63 32.36 52.70
N TYR A 529 -76.35 33.56 52.18
CA TYR A 529 -77.26 34.70 52.31
C TYR A 529 -78.61 34.44 51.62
N LEU A 530 -78.60 33.92 50.39
CA LEU A 530 -79.83 33.54 49.67
C LEU A 530 -80.68 32.55 50.46
N PHE A 531 -80.07 31.49 51.01
CA PHE A 531 -80.77 30.52 51.85
C PHE A 531 -81.39 31.14 53.11
N VAL A 532 -80.71 32.11 53.75
CA VAL A 532 -81.27 32.86 54.88
C VAL A 532 -82.43 33.75 54.42
N THR A 533 -82.31 34.46 53.31
CA THR A 533 -83.38 35.29 52.73
C THR A 533 -84.61 34.46 52.36
N GLU A 534 -84.45 33.33 51.67
CA GLU A 534 -85.56 32.42 51.33
C GLU A 534 -86.23 31.81 52.56
N LYS A 535 -85.45 31.54 53.63
CA LYS A 535 -85.98 31.10 54.92
C LYS A 535 -86.77 32.21 55.62
N GLU A 536 -86.37 33.47 55.52
CA GLU A 536 -87.08 34.60 56.13
C GLU A 536 -88.37 34.96 55.36
N ILE A 537 -88.32 34.98 54.02
CA ILE A 537 -89.48 35.00 53.13
C ILE A 537 -90.50 33.94 53.57
N SER A 538 -90.02 32.70 53.76
CA SER A 538 -90.85 31.56 54.19
C SER A 538 -91.47 31.73 55.58
N LYS A 539 -90.83 32.49 56.49
CA LYS A 539 -91.44 32.85 57.80
C LYS A 539 -92.50 33.92 57.63
N ILE A 540 -92.20 34.99 56.89
CA ILE A 540 -93.08 36.16 56.74
C ILE A 540 -94.35 35.77 55.98
N GLN A 541 -94.26 34.95 54.93
CA GLN A 541 -95.42 34.37 54.25
C GLN A 541 -96.29 33.54 55.20
N LYS A 542 -95.69 32.71 56.08
CA LYS A 542 -96.40 31.93 57.10
C LYS A 542 -96.98 32.77 58.24
N ALA A 543 -96.50 34.00 58.44
CA ALA A 543 -97.07 34.96 59.38
C ALA A 543 -98.24 35.73 58.74
N LEU A 544 -98.05 36.26 57.53
CA LEU A 544 -99.08 36.94 56.74
C LEU A 544 -100.32 36.06 56.50
N GLY A 545 -100.11 34.76 56.21
CA GLY A 545 -101.21 33.79 56.08
C GLY A 545 -102.02 33.53 57.35
N LYS A 546 -101.62 34.10 58.51
CA LYS A 546 -102.36 34.06 59.78
C LYS A 546 -102.97 35.42 60.17
N ILE A 547 -102.64 36.49 59.46
CA ILE A 547 -103.08 37.85 59.76
C ILE A 547 -104.25 38.20 58.83
N PRO A 548 -105.45 38.54 59.35
CA PRO A 548 -106.58 38.90 58.50
C PRO A 548 -106.28 40.13 57.63
N PHE A 549 -106.88 40.17 56.44
CA PHE A 549 -106.79 41.32 55.55
C PHE A 549 -107.36 42.57 56.25
N GLY A 550 -106.70 43.72 56.09
CA GLY A 550 -107.08 44.99 56.74
C GLY A 550 -106.53 45.21 58.16
N ALA A 551 -105.76 44.29 58.74
CA ALA A 551 -105.06 44.55 60.00
C ALA A 551 -103.89 45.54 59.80
N SER A 552 -103.78 46.56 60.65
CA SER A 552 -102.77 47.65 60.57
C SER A 552 -101.32 47.18 60.47
N ASN A 553 -101.01 46.00 61.03
CA ASN A 553 -99.66 45.47 61.10
C ASN A 553 -99.31 44.60 59.87
N ARG A 554 -100.25 44.41 58.93
CA ARG A 554 -100.10 43.53 57.77
C ARG A 554 -99.37 44.21 56.62
N GLU A 555 -99.79 45.42 56.25
CA GLU A 555 -99.20 46.20 55.14
C GLU A 555 -97.67 46.43 55.31
N PRO A 556 -97.12 46.76 56.50
CA PRO A 556 -95.67 46.80 56.72
C PRO A 556 -94.96 45.46 56.51
N MET A 557 -95.63 44.33 56.78
CA MET A 557 -95.08 42.98 56.54
C MET A 557 -95.16 42.56 55.07
N GLU A 558 -96.15 43.06 54.31
CA GLU A 558 -96.27 42.85 52.86
C GLU A 558 -95.18 43.64 52.11
N VAL A 559 -94.98 44.92 52.45
CA VAL A 559 -93.84 45.74 51.93
C VAL A 559 -92.48 45.17 52.37
N GLY A 560 -92.39 44.56 53.56
CA GLY A 560 -91.20 43.86 54.02
C GLY A 560 -90.91 42.56 53.26
N LEU A 561 -91.96 41.84 52.86
CA LEU A 561 -91.87 40.63 52.05
C LEU A 561 -91.42 40.94 50.61
N GLU A 562 -91.98 41.99 50.01
CA GLU A 562 -91.65 42.45 48.65
C GLU A 562 -90.15 42.76 48.52
N LYS A 563 -89.60 43.57 49.44
CA LYS A 563 -88.16 43.89 49.48
C LYS A 563 -87.25 42.67 49.68
N LEU A 564 -87.70 41.65 50.40
CA LEU A 564 -86.95 40.39 50.54
C LEU A 564 -87.01 39.54 49.27
N ILE A 565 -88.12 39.59 48.52
CA ILE A 565 -88.27 38.95 47.20
C ILE A 565 -87.34 39.63 46.18
N ASP A 566 -87.26 40.96 46.16
CA ASP A 566 -86.31 41.69 45.33
C ASP A 566 -84.87 41.28 45.65
N GLN A 567 -84.48 41.31 46.94
CA GLN A 567 -83.16 40.88 47.40
C GLN A 567 -82.84 39.41 47.07
N ARG A 568 -83.83 38.52 47.11
CA ARG A 568 -83.67 37.11 46.71
C ARG A 568 -83.30 37.01 45.22
N ASP A 569 -83.93 37.79 44.37
CA ASP A 569 -83.74 37.70 42.93
C ASP A 569 -82.49 38.47 42.47
N GLU A 570 -82.14 39.58 43.12
CA GLU A 570 -80.79 40.17 43.03
C GLU A 570 -79.70 39.15 43.40
N LEU A 571 -79.83 38.49 44.56
CA LEU A 571 -78.86 37.46 45.00
C LEU A 571 -78.77 36.29 44.01
N LYS A 572 -79.89 35.83 43.44
CA LYS A 572 -79.89 34.78 42.41
C LYS A 572 -79.16 35.22 41.14
N ASN A 573 -79.38 36.45 40.67
CA ASN A 573 -78.69 37.01 39.52
C ASN A 573 -77.18 37.13 39.78
N MET A 574 -76.77 37.70 40.93
CA MET A 574 -75.35 37.81 41.32
C MET A 574 -74.66 36.44 41.45
N ILE A 575 -75.34 35.43 42.00
CA ILE A 575 -74.82 34.06 42.07
C ILE A 575 -74.63 33.51 40.65
N TYR A 576 -75.65 33.60 39.78
CA TYR A 576 -75.60 33.10 38.42
C TYR A 576 -74.52 33.77 37.57
N GLU A 577 -74.38 35.10 37.65
CA GLU A 577 -73.30 35.85 37.01
C GLU A 577 -71.92 35.40 37.51
N SER A 578 -71.74 35.27 38.84
CA SER A 578 -70.48 34.80 39.40
C SER A 578 -70.12 33.38 38.93
N GLU A 579 -71.07 32.45 38.91
CA GLU A 579 -70.86 31.09 38.43
C GLU A 579 -70.57 31.05 36.93
N SER A 580 -71.23 31.89 36.13
CA SER A 580 -70.95 32.04 34.69
C SER A 580 -69.52 32.53 34.44
N ILE A 581 -69.04 33.52 35.20
CA ILE A 581 -67.67 34.03 35.14
C ILE A 581 -66.67 32.93 35.52
N TYR A 582 -66.90 32.19 36.62
CA TYR A 582 -66.03 31.08 37.02
C TYR A 582 -66.02 29.93 36.00
N GLN A 583 -67.18 29.55 35.45
CA GLN A 583 -67.31 28.54 34.38
C GLN A 583 -66.52 28.95 33.13
N SER A 584 -66.64 30.21 32.71
CA SER A 584 -65.92 30.77 31.55
C SER A 584 -64.41 30.70 31.77
N LYS A 585 -63.92 31.16 32.94
CA LYS A 585 -62.50 31.09 33.29
C LYS A 585 -61.99 29.64 33.41
N ILE A 586 -62.76 28.71 33.97
CA ILE A 586 -62.42 27.28 34.00
C ILE A 586 -62.27 26.70 32.60
N LYS A 587 -63.13 27.10 31.65
CA LYS A 587 -63.05 26.68 30.24
C LYS A 587 -61.80 27.24 29.55
N GLU A 588 -61.48 28.50 29.79
CA GLU A 588 -60.28 29.19 29.28
C GLU A 588 -58.98 28.52 29.77
N PHE A 589 -58.86 28.23 31.07
CA PHE A 589 -57.72 27.49 31.63
C PHE A 589 -57.60 26.06 31.08
N ARG A 590 -58.71 25.37 30.82
CA ARG A 590 -58.70 24.06 30.14
C ARG A 590 -58.29 24.16 28.68
N GLN A 591 -58.65 25.23 27.96
CA GLN A 591 -58.17 25.47 26.60
C GLN A 591 -56.67 25.77 26.58
N ILE A 592 -56.14 26.48 27.57
CA ILE A 592 -54.70 26.70 27.74
C ILE A 592 -53.97 25.37 27.97
N LEU A 593 -54.42 24.54 28.92
CA LEU A 593 -53.85 23.20 29.20
C LEU A 593 -53.84 22.28 27.97
N ASN A 594 -54.91 22.32 27.17
CA ASN A 594 -55.08 21.47 25.99
C ASN A 594 -54.52 22.09 24.69
N SER A 595 -53.81 23.22 24.77
CA SER A 595 -53.25 23.89 23.59
C SER A 595 -51.86 23.35 23.24
N GLY A 596 -51.50 23.41 21.95
CA GLY A 596 -50.19 23.00 21.44
C GLY A 596 -48.99 23.79 22.01
N ALA A 597 -49.25 24.91 22.70
CA ALA A 597 -48.22 25.63 23.46
C ALA A 597 -47.56 24.77 24.55
N PHE A 598 -48.18 23.66 24.98
CA PHE A 598 -47.60 22.68 25.90
C PHE A 598 -47.05 21.41 25.22
N SER A 599 -47.25 21.21 23.91
CA SER A 599 -46.58 20.13 23.15
C SER A 599 -45.26 20.62 22.57
N ASP A 600 -45.30 21.73 21.84
CA ASP A 600 -44.28 22.05 20.84
C ASP A 600 -42.99 22.50 21.52
N ILE A 601 -41.88 21.80 21.29
CA ILE A 601 -40.59 22.12 21.92
C ILE A 601 -40.14 23.48 21.37
N PRO A 602 -39.91 24.51 22.22
CA PRO A 602 -39.48 25.82 21.75
C PRO A 602 -38.11 25.73 21.07
N PRO A 603 -37.87 26.53 20.01
CA PRO A 603 -36.56 26.56 19.36
C PRO A 603 -35.48 26.99 20.36
N LEU A 604 -34.32 26.34 20.28
CA LEU A 604 -33.19 26.57 21.19
C LEU A 604 -32.77 28.04 21.24
N PRO A 605 -32.37 28.55 22.42
CA PRO A 605 -31.64 29.81 22.48
C PRO A 605 -30.31 29.70 21.70
N PRO A 606 -29.84 30.76 21.04
CA PRO A 606 -28.57 30.74 20.31
C PRO A 606 -27.40 30.49 21.27
N ILE A 607 -26.44 29.69 20.80
CA ILE A 607 -25.21 29.33 21.53
C ILE A 607 -24.19 30.50 21.47
N VAL A 608 -23.41 30.69 22.54
CA VAL A 608 -22.50 31.82 22.79
C VAL A 608 -21.11 31.31 23.21
#